data_AF-L0PBI5-F1
#
_entry.id   AF-L0PBI5-F1
#
_cell.length_a   1.000
_cell.length_b   1.000
_cell.length_c   1.000
_cell.angle_alpha   90.00
_cell.angle_beta   90.00
_cell.angle_gamma   90.00
#
_symmetry.space_group_name_H-M   'P 1'
#
loop_
_entity.id
_entity.type
_entity.pdbx_description
1 polymer ?
#
loop_
_entity_poly.entity_id
_entity_poly.type
_entity_poly.pdbx_seq_one_letter_code
_entity_poly.pdbx_strand_id
1 'polypeptide(L)'
;MSSIETQLHCESNKKSKIVHHKRTHTGLGKEQIKFLQEQIPEAQRHTWESHTERDLNTKDAFERDFVRYVETTLARSMYNCDDSAAYQATAHSVRDRLITRWNKTQQTLTLEGTTLNEFII
;
A
#
# COMPACT_ATOMS: atom_id res chain seq x y z
N MET A 1 -11.41 54.40 -10.13
CA MET A 1 -10.72 53.46 -9.22
C MET A 1 -11.35 52.07 -9.40
N SER A 2 -11.02 51.35 -10.48
CA SER A 2 -11.82 50.17 -10.87
C SER A 2 -11.10 49.13 -11.73
N SER A 3 -9.82 48.83 -11.48
CA SER A 3 -9.20 47.72 -12.21
C SER A 3 -8.11 46.94 -11.46
N ILE A 4 -7.57 47.48 -10.36
CA ILE A 4 -6.48 46.85 -9.61
C ILE A 4 -7.02 46.05 -8.40
N GLU A 5 -8.06 46.52 -7.72
CA GLU A 5 -8.67 45.79 -6.59
C GLU A 5 -9.40 44.50 -7.02
N THR A 6 -9.81 44.40 -8.28
CA THR A 6 -10.44 43.19 -8.83
C THR A 6 -9.43 42.08 -9.13
N GLN A 7 -8.14 42.40 -9.25
CA GLN A 7 -7.08 41.41 -9.50
C GLN A 7 -6.57 40.75 -8.20
N LEU A 8 -6.64 41.43 -7.06
CA LEU A 8 -6.25 40.86 -5.77
C LEU A 8 -7.27 39.87 -5.17
N HIS A 9 -8.46 39.75 -5.75
CA HIS A 9 -9.46 38.77 -5.30
C HIS A 9 -9.42 37.44 -6.08
N CYS A 10 -8.53 37.29 -7.07
CA CYS A 10 -8.41 36.08 -7.88
C CYS A 10 -7.22 35.18 -7.47
N GLU A 11 -6.40 35.59 -6.50
CA GLU A 11 -5.23 34.82 -6.02
C GLU A 11 -5.51 33.95 -4.78
N SER A 12 -6.78 33.69 -4.45
CA SER A 12 -7.15 33.00 -3.21
C SER A 12 -7.97 31.73 -3.42
N ASN A 13 -7.63 30.88 -4.42
CA ASN A 13 -8.10 29.50 -4.39
C ASN A 13 -7.31 28.50 -5.24
N LYS A 14 -5.99 28.42 -5.08
CA LYS A 14 -5.30 27.15 -5.32
C LYS A 14 -5.58 26.24 -4.12
N LYS A 15 -6.83 25.79 -3.95
CA LYS A 15 -7.10 24.57 -3.17
C LYS A 15 -6.28 23.50 -3.87
N SER A 16 -5.19 23.07 -3.24
CA SER A 16 -4.48 21.86 -3.63
C SER A 16 -5.55 20.78 -3.75
N LYS A 17 -5.84 20.38 -4.99
CA LYS A 17 -6.77 19.29 -5.23
C LYS A 17 -6.07 18.08 -4.65
N ILE A 18 -6.39 17.74 -3.41
CA ILE A 18 -5.90 16.53 -2.76
C ILE A 18 -6.33 15.42 -3.69
N VAL A 19 -5.38 14.86 -4.43
CA VAL A 19 -5.63 13.76 -5.35
C VAL A 19 -5.94 12.57 -4.44
N HIS A 20 -7.23 12.35 -4.19
CA HIS A 20 -7.66 11.13 -3.53
C HIS A 20 -7.26 9.97 -4.44
N HIS A 21 -6.32 9.17 -3.97
CA HIS A 21 -5.81 8.02 -4.69
C HIS A 21 -6.98 7.09 -5.06
N LYS A 22 -7.29 7.01 -6.36
CA LYS A 22 -8.19 5.98 -6.89
C LYS A 22 -7.34 4.73 -7.07
N ARG A 23 -7.59 3.71 -6.25
CA ARG A 23 -6.86 2.43 -6.30
C ARG A 23 -6.94 1.83 -7.70
N THR A 24 -5.82 1.79 -8.41
CA THR A 24 -5.66 0.92 -9.58
C THR A 24 -5.44 -0.50 -9.07
N HIS A 25 -6.23 -1.45 -9.56
CA HIS A 25 -6.23 -2.81 -9.03
C HIS A 25 -4.96 -3.60 -9.39
N THR A 26 -4.19 -3.14 -10.39
CA THR A 26 -3.10 -3.93 -11.00
C THR A 26 -1.75 -3.21 -11.06
N GLY A 27 -1.58 -2.03 -10.43
CA GLY A 27 -0.28 -1.34 -10.34
C GLY A 27 -0.31 0.14 -10.77
N LEU A 28 0.80 0.84 -10.54
CA LEU A 28 1.01 2.26 -10.91
C LEU A 28 2.09 2.40 -11.99
N GLY A 29 1.93 3.36 -12.90
CA GLY A 29 2.96 3.69 -13.91
C GLY A 29 4.17 4.42 -13.31
N LYS A 30 5.32 4.39 -13.99
CA LYS A 30 6.58 5.00 -13.50
C LYS A 30 6.45 6.50 -13.17
N GLU A 31 5.83 7.26 -14.06
CA GLU A 31 5.65 8.70 -13.88
C GLU A 31 4.73 9.03 -12.69
N GLN A 32 3.66 8.23 -12.53
CA GLN A 32 2.74 8.37 -11.40
C GLN A 32 3.44 8.05 -10.08
N ILE A 33 4.29 7.02 -10.04
CA ILE A 33 5.08 6.69 -8.84
C ILE A 33 5.99 7.85 -8.47
N LYS A 34 6.73 8.43 -9.43
CA LYS A 34 7.64 9.56 -9.17
C LYS A 34 6.88 10.77 -8.62
N PHE A 35 5.78 11.15 -9.28
CA PHE A 35 4.92 12.23 -8.81
C PHE A 35 4.44 12.01 -7.38
N LEU A 36 4.02 10.77 -7.05
CA LEU A 36 3.55 10.45 -5.69
C LEU A 36 4.68 10.47 -4.66
N GLN A 37 5.86 10.00 -5.01
CA GLN A 37 7.04 10.05 -4.13
C GLN A 37 7.41 11.48 -3.75
N GLU A 38 7.28 12.44 -4.68
CA GLU A 38 7.54 13.87 -4.43
C GLU A 38 6.50 14.49 -3.49
N GLN A 39 5.25 14.00 -3.48
CA GLN A 39 4.18 14.51 -2.63
C GLN A 39 4.22 13.95 -1.20
N ILE A 40 4.81 12.77 -0.99
CA ILE A 40 4.81 12.08 0.31
C ILE A 40 6.03 12.53 1.15
N PRO A 41 5.82 13.11 2.35
CA PRO A 41 6.89 13.50 3.26
C PRO A 41 7.85 12.35 3.58
N GLU A 42 9.15 12.65 3.67
CA GLU A 42 10.19 11.64 3.88
C GLU A 42 10.03 10.87 5.20
N ALA A 43 9.58 11.55 6.25
CA ALA A 43 9.32 10.93 7.55
C ALA A 43 8.28 9.80 7.48
N GLN A 44 7.25 9.98 6.65
CA GLN A 44 6.20 8.96 6.45
C GLN A 44 6.75 7.75 5.67
N ARG A 45 7.58 8.00 4.65
CA ARG A 45 8.26 6.93 3.88
C ARG A 45 9.16 6.09 4.78
N HIS A 46 10.00 6.74 5.57
CA HIS A 46 10.91 6.03 6.49
C HIS A 46 10.14 5.19 7.51
N THR A 47 9.06 5.74 8.09
CA THR A 47 8.21 5.00 9.03
C THR A 47 7.60 3.77 8.36
N TRP A 48 7.12 3.91 7.13
CA TRP A 48 6.54 2.81 6.36
C TRP A 48 7.57 1.72 6.03
N GLU A 49 8.75 2.11 5.56
CA GLU A 49 9.84 1.18 5.23
C GLU A 49 10.36 0.42 6.46
N SER A 50 10.32 1.05 7.64
CA SER A 50 10.72 0.45 8.91
C SER A 50 9.76 -0.65 9.37
N HIS A 51 8.46 -0.49 9.11
CA HIS A 51 7.43 -1.44 9.55
C HIS A 51 7.02 -2.44 8.45
N THR A 52 7.54 -2.28 7.22
CA THR A 52 7.30 -3.24 6.15
C THR A 52 8.14 -4.49 6.41
N GLU A 53 7.48 -5.60 6.78
CA GLU A 53 8.15 -6.87 7.06
C GLU A 53 8.89 -7.38 5.81
N ARG A 54 10.22 -7.50 5.90
CA ARG A 54 11.08 -7.89 4.76
C ARG A 54 11.14 -9.40 4.55
N ASP A 55 11.09 -10.17 5.62
CA ASP A 55 11.27 -11.62 5.59
C ASP A 55 10.11 -12.36 6.25
N LEU A 56 9.07 -12.57 5.46
CA LEU A 56 7.93 -13.39 5.90
C LEU A 56 8.36 -14.86 6.07
N ASN A 57 9.33 -15.35 5.30
CA ASN A 57 9.59 -16.80 5.15
C ASN A 57 10.23 -17.52 6.36
N THR A 58 10.52 -16.84 7.46
CA THR A 58 11.09 -17.46 8.67
C THR A 58 9.98 -18.13 9.51
N LYS A 59 10.31 -19.25 10.17
CA LYS A 59 9.40 -19.95 11.10
C LYS A 59 8.89 -19.04 12.21
N ASP A 60 9.78 -18.28 12.83
CA ASP A 60 9.45 -17.31 13.88
C ASP A 60 8.44 -16.23 13.43
N ALA A 61 8.62 -15.71 12.20
CA ALA A 61 7.68 -14.75 11.63
C ALA A 61 6.29 -15.36 11.41
N PHE A 62 6.23 -16.61 10.94
CA PHE A 62 4.96 -17.32 10.80
C PHE A 62 4.27 -17.55 12.15
N GLU A 63 5.02 -17.95 13.18
CA GLU A 63 4.47 -18.19 14.53
C GLU A 63 3.94 -16.87 15.15
N ARG A 64 4.66 -15.76 14.97
CA ARG A 64 4.19 -14.42 15.36
C ARG A 64 2.89 -14.03 14.66
N ASP A 65 2.82 -14.19 13.33
CA ASP A 65 1.62 -13.89 12.54
C ASP A 65 0.43 -14.75 12.99
N PHE A 66 0.69 -16.03 13.23
CA PHE A 66 -0.32 -16.99 13.68
C PHE A 66 -0.94 -16.56 15.01
N VAL A 67 -0.11 -16.27 16.03
CA VAL A 67 -0.59 -15.82 17.35
C VAL A 67 -1.35 -14.51 17.21
N ARG A 68 -0.83 -13.56 16.42
CA ARG A 68 -1.55 -12.31 16.11
C ARG A 68 -2.94 -12.58 15.55
N TYR A 69 -3.08 -13.50 14.59
CA TYR A 69 -4.37 -13.83 13.99
C TYR A 69 -5.35 -14.49 14.96
N VAL A 70 -4.87 -15.39 15.81
CA VAL A 70 -5.68 -16.03 16.85
C VAL A 70 -6.22 -14.98 17.83
N GLU A 71 -5.34 -14.10 18.34
CA GLU A 71 -5.69 -13.14 19.38
C GLU A 71 -6.48 -11.93 18.86
N THR A 72 -6.08 -11.37 17.71
CA THR A 72 -6.63 -10.09 17.24
C THR A 72 -7.77 -10.26 16.23
N THR A 73 -7.71 -11.27 15.36
CA THR A 73 -8.70 -11.42 14.27
C THR A 73 -9.79 -12.40 14.64
N LEU A 74 -9.43 -13.54 15.24
CA LEU A 74 -10.40 -14.54 15.68
C LEU A 74 -10.94 -14.24 17.09
N ALA A 75 -10.35 -13.27 17.79
CA ALA A 75 -10.69 -12.90 19.18
C ALA A 75 -10.68 -14.09 20.14
N ARG A 76 -9.71 -15.00 19.96
CA ARG A 76 -9.52 -16.20 20.77
C ARG A 76 -8.20 -16.11 21.52
N SER A 77 -8.08 -16.87 22.61
CA SER A 77 -6.82 -17.02 23.33
C SER A 77 -6.26 -18.42 23.14
N MET A 78 -5.02 -18.64 23.60
CA MET A 78 -4.40 -19.97 23.64
C MET A 78 -5.30 -21.03 24.31
N TYR A 79 -6.14 -20.62 25.26
CA TYR A 79 -7.03 -21.52 26.00
C TYR A 79 -8.31 -21.92 25.23
N ASN A 80 -8.63 -21.25 24.11
CA ASN A 80 -9.84 -21.47 23.32
C ASN A 80 -9.53 -21.66 21.81
N CYS A 81 -8.34 -22.19 21.51
CA CYS A 81 -7.89 -22.44 20.15
C CYS A 81 -8.28 -23.86 19.71
N ASP A 82 -9.39 -23.96 18.98
CA ASP A 82 -9.82 -25.22 18.33
C ASP A 82 -9.07 -25.42 17.00
N ASP A 83 -9.11 -26.63 16.46
CA ASP A 83 -8.53 -26.96 15.14
C ASP A 83 -9.04 -26.05 14.01
N SER A 84 -10.33 -25.66 14.08
CA SER A 84 -10.91 -24.72 13.11
C SER A 84 -10.31 -23.31 13.20
N ALA A 85 -10.00 -22.85 14.41
CA ALA A 85 -9.36 -21.56 14.64
C ALA A 85 -7.89 -21.60 14.19
N ALA A 86 -7.19 -22.71 14.47
CA ALA A 86 -5.83 -22.93 13.99
C ALA A 86 -5.75 -22.95 12.46
N TYR A 87 -6.71 -23.60 11.79
CA TYR A 87 -6.80 -23.58 10.33
C TYR A 87 -7.01 -22.15 9.80
N GLN A 88 -7.95 -21.40 10.36
CA GLN A 88 -8.22 -20.02 9.92
C GLN A 88 -7.03 -19.09 10.13
N ALA A 89 -6.38 -19.16 11.29
CA ALA A 89 -5.18 -18.36 11.58
C ALA A 89 -4.03 -18.69 10.61
N THR A 90 -3.84 -19.96 10.28
CA THR A 90 -2.86 -20.40 9.26
C THR A 90 -3.24 -19.91 7.86
N ALA A 91 -4.52 -19.96 7.49
CA ALA A 91 -4.97 -19.48 6.20
C ALA A 91 -4.76 -17.97 6.06
N HIS A 92 -4.99 -17.19 7.12
CA HIS A 92 -4.75 -15.75 7.14
C HIS A 92 -3.25 -15.42 6.99
N SER A 93 -2.36 -16.12 7.71
CA SER A 93 -0.92 -15.87 7.60
C SER A 93 -0.36 -16.21 6.21
N VAL A 94 -0.85 -17.27 5.56
CA VAL A 94 -0.49 -17.63 4.18
C VAL A 94 -1.05 -16.60 3.18
N ARG A 95 -2.29 -16.15 3.38
CA ARG A 95 -2.96 -15.17 2.51
C ARG A 95 -2.16 -13.87 2.40
N ASP A 96 -1.68 -13.31 3.50
CA ASP A 96 -0.94 -12.04 3.48
C ASP A 96 0.36 -12.12 2.67
N ARG A 97 1.05 -13.27 2.75
CA ARG A 97 2.27 -13.55 2.00
C ARG A 97 2.00 -13.59 0.51
N LEU A 98 0.89 -14.23 0.13
CA LEU A 98 0.44 -14.28 -1.26
C LEU A 98 0.03 -12.90 -1.76
N ILE A 99 -0.70 -12.12 -0.97
CA ILE A 99 -1.09 -10.75 -1.34
C ILE A 99 0.15 -9.89 -1.59
N THR A 100 1.15 -9.97 -0.72
CA THR A 100 2.41 -9.21 -0.87
C THR A 100 3.14 -9.59 -2.16
N ARG A 101 3.24 -10.88 -2.46
CA ARG A 101 3.88 -11.36 -3.70
C ARG A 101 3.06 -10.97 -4.94
N TRP A 102 1.75 -11.14 -4.88
CA TRP A 102 0.85 -10.78 -5.96
C TRP A 102 0.92 -9.30 -6.30
N ASN A 103 0.92 -8.42 -5.29
CA ASN A 103 1.11 -6.98 -5.49
C ASN A 103 2.44 -6.66 -6.19
N LYS A 104 3.54 -7.32 -5.80
CA LYS A 104 4.84 -7.15 -6.46
C LYS A 104 4.78 -7.60 -7.92
N THR A 105 4.20 -8.77 -8.20
CA THR A 105 4.06 -9.28 -9.56
C THR A 105 3.22 -8.36 -10.45
N GLN A 106 2.07 -7.88 -9.95
CA GLN A 106 1.22 -6.94 -10.69
C GLN A 106 1.94 -5.63 -11.01
N GLN A 107 2.69 -5.09 -10.05
CA GLN A 107 3.51 -3.91 -10.26
C GLN A 107 4.60 -4.13 -11.31
N THR A 108 5.33 -5.25 -11.26
CA THR A 108 6.35 -5.60 -12.26
C THR A 108 5.73 -5.68 -13.66
N LEU A 109 4.62 -6.38 -13.81
CA LEU A 109 3.92 -6.51 -15.10
C LEU A 109 3.44 -5.16 -15.64
N THR A 110 2.92 -4.28 -14.78
CA THR A 110 2.50 -2.93 -15.18
C THR A 110 3.68 -2.08 -15.68
N LEU A 111 4.84 -2.20 -15.02
CA LEU A 111 6.05 -1.48 -15.43
C LEU A 111 6.59 -1.97 -16.78
N GLU A 112 6.59 -3.28 -17.01
CA GLU A 112 7.00 -3.89 -18.29
C GLU A 112 6.04 -3.53 -19.43
N GLY A 113 4.73 -3.62 -19.19
CA GLY A 113 3.71 -3.26 -20.18
C GLY A 113 3.76 -1.79 -20.61
N THR A 114 4.16 -0.88 -19.72
CA THR A 114 4.36 0.53 -20.07
C THR A 114 5.57 0.71 -21.00
N THR A 115 6.68 -0.01 -20.74
CA THR A 115 7.89 0.11 -21.57
C THR A 115 7.73 -0.45 -22.97
N LEU A 116 6.94 -1.52 -23.15
CA LEU A 116 6.71 -2.09 -24.49
C LEU A 116 5.90 -1.16 -25.39
N ASN A 117 5.03 -0.32 -24.82
CA ASN A 117 4.25 0.65 -25.59
C ASN A 117 5.11 1.83 -26.09
N GLU A 118 6.21 2.16 -25.42
CA GLU A 118 7.14 3.23 -25.85
C GLU A 118 8.03 2.82 -27.03
N PHE A 119 8.19 1.52 -27.31
CA PHE A 119 9.06 1.01 -28.40
C PHE A 119 8.29 0.63 -29.68
N ILE A 120 6.96 0.70 -29.69
CA ILE A 120 6.10 0.31 -30.84
C ILE A 120 5.57 1.53 -31.62
N ILE A 121 5.98 2.75 -31.27
CA ILE A 121 5.74 3.99 -32.04
C ILE A 121 7.08 4.57 -32.44
#